data_AF-A0A2N2SSM1-F1
#
_entry.id   AF-A0A2N2SSM1-F1
#
_cell.length_a   1.000
_cell.length_b   1.000
_cell.length_c   1.000
_cell.angle_alpha   90.00
_cell.angle_beta   90.00
_cell.angle_gamma   90.00
#
_symmetry.space_group_name_H-M   'P 1'
#
loop_
_entity.id
_entity.type
_entity.pdbx_description
1 polymer ?
#
loop_
_entity_poly.entity_id
_entity_poly.type
_entity_poly.pdbx_seq_one_letter_code
_entity_poly.pdbx_strand_id
1 'polypeptide(L)'
;MKDTRWTALCGVLIFLSFLWAPSPGLTQELFLLGGGLARSNLSDPTYAWALEYLEGIGENFAASFSYLNEGHLPNNHRDGVAAQLWVRKQFLNRQLSLAVGAGPYRYFDTRTFQLSTSSSDSHGWGGVLSGTAT
;
A
#
# COMPACT_ATOMS: atom_id res chain seq x y z
N MET A 1 17.99 35.02 -2.82
CA MET A 1 17.67 33.89 -3.72
C MET A 1 18.29 32.66 -3.11
N LYS A 2 17.47 31.68 -2.67
CA LYS A 2 17.95 30.39 -2.16
C LYS A 2 17.55 29.34 -3.18
N ASP A 3 18.53 28.55 -3.58
CA ASP A 3 18.48 27.68 -4.74
C ASP A 3 17.68 26.41 -4.40
N THR A 4 16.49 26.26 -4.99
CA THR A 4 15.65 25.07 -4.81
C THR A 4 16.20 23.93 -5.65
N ARG A 5 16.98 23.03 -5.02
CA ARG A 5 17.39 21.76 -5.63
C ARG A 5 16.32 20.71 -5.36
N TRP A 6 15.61 20.30 -6.41
CA TRP A 6 14.67 19.19 -6.37
C TRP A 6 15.43 17.86 -6.40
N THR A 7 15.52 17.14 -5.29
CA THR A 7 15.98 15.75 -5.29
C THR A 7 14.76 14.85 -5.42
N ALA A 8 14.57 14.26 -6.61
CA ALA A 8 13.61 13.19 -6.81
C ALA A 8 14.12 11.91 -6.11
N LEU A 9 13.32 11.36 -5.20
CA LEU A 9 13.56 10.05 -4.60
C LEU A 9 13.03 8.99 -5.55
N CYS A 10 13.94 8.17 -6.09
CA CYS A 10 13.59 7.00 -6.88
C CYS A 10 13.14 5.87 -5.95
N GLY A 11 11.87 5.46 -6.04
CA GLY A 11 11.40 4.21 -5.44
C GLY A 11 11.93 3.02 -6.24
N VAL A 12 12.45 2.01 -5.55
CA VAL A 12 12.87 0.74 -6.16
C VAL A 12 11.69 -0.23 -6.06
N LEU A 13 11.12 -0.60 -7.21
CA LEU A 13 10.16 -1.70 -7.31
C LEU A 13 10.94 -3.01 -7.51
N ILE A 14 10.91 -3.92 -6.54
CA ILE A 14 11.49 -5.26 -6.67
C ILE A 14 10.34 -6.24 -6.92
N PHE A 15 10.27 -6.79 -8.14
CA PHE A 15 9.35 -7.87 -8.50
C PHE A 15 10.01 -9.23 -8.27
N LEU A 16 9.44 -10.05 -7.40
CA LEU A 16 9.84 -11.46 -7.20
C LEU A 16 8.66 -12.35 -7.60
N SER A 17 8.74 -12.98 -8.77
CA SER A 17 7.75 -13.93 -9.25
C SER A 17 8.13 -15.36 -8.83
N PHE A 18 7.35 -15.98 -7.95
CA PHE A 18 7.43 -17.42 -7.67
C PHE A 18 6.48 -18.18 -8.61
N LEU A 19 7.03 -19.07 -9.43
CA LEU A 19 6.27 -19.91 -10.37
C LEU A 19 5.70 -21.13 -9.64
N TRP A 20 4.50 -21.01 -9.09
CA TRP A 20 3.64 -22.17 -8.80
C TRP A 20 2.62 -22.30 -9.95
N ALA A 21 2.40 -23.53 -10.42
CA ALA A 21 1.63 -23.82 -11.63
C ALA A 21 0.31 -23.00 -11.74
N PRO A 22 0.09 -22.24 -12.83
CA PRO A 22 -1.13 -21.45 -12.96
C PRO A 22 -2.31 -22.38 -13.16
N SER A 23 -3.27 -22.35 -12.24
CA SER A 23 -4.61 -22.82 -12.57
C SER A 23 -5.20 -21.83 -13.59
N PRO A 24 -5.78 -22.30 -14.71
CA PRO A 24 -6.40 -21.43 -15.69
C PRO A 24 -7.67 -20.83 -15.08
N GLY A 25 -7.53 -19.76 -14.30
CA GLY A 25 -8.64 -19.06 -13.66
C GLY A 25 -8.26 -18.25 -12.41
N LEU A 26 -7.19 -18.64 -11.70
CA LEU A 26 -6.73 -17.94 -10.49
C LEU A 26 -5.32 -17.41 -10.71
N THR A 27 -5.19 -16.09 -10.77
CA THR A 27 -3.90 -15.38 -10.88
C THR A 27 -3.56 -14.84 -9.50
N GLN A 28 -2.42 -15.23 -8.93
CA GLN A 28 -2.00 -14.76 -7.63
C GLN A 28 -0.83 -13.79 -7.79
N GLU A 29 -0.93 -12.63 -7.18
CA GLU A 29 0.06 -11.55 -7.28
C GLU A 29 0.43 -11.09 -5.86
N LEU A 30 1.71 -10.81 -5.64
CA LEU A 30 2.23 -10.27 -4.39
C LEU A 30 2.99 -8.99 -4.70
N PHE A 31 2.57 -7.89 -4.07
CA PHE A 31 3.18 -6.58 -4.26
C PHE A 31 3.84 -6.12 -2.97
N LEU A 32 5.06 -5.59 -3.10
CA LEU A 32 5.74 -4.83 -2.06
C LEU A 32 5.97 -3.42 -2.58
N LEU A 33 5.35 -2.45 -1.92
CA LEU A 33 5.40 -1.03 -2.27
C LEU A 33 6.12 -0.28 -1.15
N GLY A 34 6.93 0.72 -1.50
CA GLY A 34 7.62 1.55 -0.52
C GLY A 34 8.03 2.89 -1.10
N GLY A 35 8.03 3.94 -0.27
CA GLY A 35 8.36 5.29 -0.69
C GLY A 35 8.79 6.19 0.46
N GLY A 36 9.67 7.14 0.17
CA GLY A 36 10.06 8.19 1.10
C GLY A 36 9.04 9.32 1.12
N LEU A 37 8.74 9.83 2.31
CA LEU A 37 7.89 10.98 2.56
C LEU A 37 8.76 12.11 3.08
N ALA A 38 8.83 13.21 2.32
CA ALA A 38 9.50 14.43 2.72
C ALA A 38 8.46 15.55 2.82
N ARG A 39 8.46 16.29 3.94
CA ARG A 39 7.64 17.49 4.11
C ARG A 39 8.57 18.68 4.34
N SER A 40 8.28 19.81 3.70
CA SER A 40 9.13 21.02 3.76
C SER A 40 9.39 21.59 5.16
N ASN A 41 8.60 21.18 6.17
CA ASN A 41 8.69 21.65 7.55
C ASN A 41 9.10 20.55 8.56
N LEU A 42 9.46 19.35 8.10
CA LEU A 42 10.00 18.30 8.96
C LEU A 42 11.51 18.19 8.72
N SER A 43 12.29 18.14 9.80
CA SER A 43 13.75 17.97 9.73
C SER A 43 14.15 16.57 9.27
N ASP A 44 13.30 15.56 9.49
CA ASP A 44 13.61 14.16 9.28
C ASP A 44 12.72 13.55 8.18
N PRO A 45 13.29 13.02 7.08
CA PRO A 45 12.55 12.26 6.09
C PRO A 45 12.01 10.97 6.71
N THR A 46 10.79 10.59 6.34
CA THR A 46 10.16 9.34 6.80
C THR A 46 9.85 8.42 5.62
N TYR A 47 9.38 7.21 5.87
CA TYR A 47 9.09 6.22 4.83
C TYR A 47 7.73 5.57 5.08
N ALA A 48 7.06 5.14 4.03
CA ALA A 48 5.84 4.34 4.07
C ALA A 48 6.03 3.08 3.22
N TRP A 49 5.31 2.02 3.54
CA TRP A 49 5.36 0.77 2.77
C TRP A 49 4.04 0.01 2.84
N ALA A 50 3.79 -0.86 1.87
CA ALA A 50 2.65 -1.76 1.86
C ALA A 50 3.03 -3.13 1.31
N LEU A 51 2.45 -4.17 1.88
CA LEU A 51 2.49 -5.54 1.37
C LEU A 51 1.07 -5.93 0.99
N GLU A 52 0.86 -6.38 -0.25
CA GLU A 52 -0.46 -6.75 -0.75
C GLU A 52 -0.42 -8.10 -1.44
N TYR A 53 -1.33 -9.00 -1.06
CA TYR A 53 -1.62 -10.24 -1.75
C TYR A 53 -2.94 -10.08 -2.52
N LEU A 54 -2.91 -10.31 -3.83
CA LEU A 54 -4.05 -10.17 -4.73
C LEU A 54 -4.34 -11.50 -5.43
N GLU A 55 -5.57 -11.95 -5.32
CA GLU A 55 -6.09 -13.20 -5.90
C GLU A 55 -7.12 -12.88 -6.99
N GLY A 56 -6.85 -13.33 -8.21
CA GLY A 56 -7.78 -13.27 -9.33
C GLY A 56 -8.99 -14.16 -9.09
N ILE A 57 -10.18 -13.60 -9.25
CA ILE A 57 -11.46 -14.30 -9.17
C ILE A 57 -12.06 -14.33 -10.59
N GLY A 58 -11.60 -15.28 -11.40
CA GLY A 58 -11.93 -15.36 -12.81
C GLY A 58 -11.23 -14.28 -13.64
N GLU A 59 -11.81 -13.93 -14.79
CA GLU A 59 -11.13 -13.09 -15.78
C GLU A 59 -11.11 -11.60 -15.39
N ASN A 60 -12.25 -11.09 -14.92
CA ASN A 60 -12.49 -9.64 -14.78
C ASN A 60 -12.45 -9.13 -13.34
N PHE A 61 -12.32 -10.02 -12.35
CA PHE A 61 -12.36 -9.64 -10.94
C PHE A 61 -11.15 -10.20 -10.18
N ALA A 62 -10.84 -9.55 -9.07
CA ALA A 62 -9.88 -10.03 -8.09
C ALA A 62 -10.27 -9.53 -6.69
N ALA A 63 -9.67 -10.11 -5.66
CA ALA A 63 -9.75 -9.63 -4.29
C ALA A 63 -8.32 -9.52 -3.73
N SER A 64 -8.08 -8.58 -2.83
CA SER A 64 -6.79 -8.48 -2.16
C SER A 64 -6.90 -8.25 -0.67
N PHE A 65 -5.82 -8.63 0.02
CA PHE A 65 -5.57 -8.33 1.42
C PHE A 65 -4.21 -7.64 1.53
N SER A 66 -4.18 -6.50 2.24
CA SER A 66 -2.98 -5.68 2.36
C SER A 66 -2.69 -5.27 3.80
N TYR A 67 -1.41 -5.12 4.10
CA TYR A 67 -0.90 -4.48 5.30
C TYR A 67 -0.16 -3.21 4.89
N LEU A 68 -0.51 -2.08 5.48
CA LEU A 68 -0.01 -0.76 5.14
C LEU A 68 0.62 -0.11 6.36
N ASN A 69 1.83 0.41 6.15
CA ASN A 69 2.52 1.32 7.05
C ASN A 69 2.55 2.71 6.44
N GLU A 70 1.99 3.69 7.14
CA GLU A 70 1.90 5.08 6.65
C GLU A 70 3.08 5.97 7.08
N GLY A 71 4.07 5.38 7.73
CA GLY A 71 5.31 6.02 8.13
C GLY A 71 5.37 6.61 9.53
N HIS A 72 6.59 6.94 9.93
CA HIS A 72 6.94 7.52 11.22
C HIS A 72 6.90 9.04 11.13
N LEU A 73 5.75 9.66 11.39
CA LEU A 73 5.68 11.08 11.73
C LEU A 73 5.86 11.24 13.24
N PRO A 74 6.50 12.30 13.76
CA PRO A 74 6.58 12.52 15.21
C PRO A 74 5.17 12.47 15.83
N ASN A 75 4.96 11.55 16.77
CA ASN A 75 3.70 11.26 17.47
C ASN A 75 2.56 10.61 16.66
N ASN A 76 2.83 9.99 15.50
CA ASN A 76 1.81 9.26 14.75
C ASN A 76 2.45 8.07 14.02
N HIS A 77 2.20 6.85 14.53
CA HIS A 77 2.50 5.60 13.85
C HIS A 77 1.17 5.00 13.45
N ARG A 78 0.86 5.04 12.15
CA ARG A 78 -0.37 4.44 11.64
C ARG A 78 -0.04 3.26 10.75
N ASP A 79 -0.37 2.09 11.27
CA ASP A 79 -0.41 0.84 10.53
C ASP A 79 -1.86 0.39 10.36
N GLY A 80 -2.13 -0.35 9.31
CA GLY A 80 -3.45 -0.91 9.12
C GLY A 80 -3.52 -2.02 8.10
N VAL A 81 -4.69 -2.64 8.05
CA VAL A 81 -5.01 -3.70 7.10
C VAL A 81 -6.16 -3.27 6.20
N ALA A 82 -6.11 -3.64 4.92
CA ALA A 82 -7.21 -3.44 4.00
C ALA A 82 -7.63 -4.74 3.33
N ALA A 83 -8.90 -4.81 2.97
CA ALA A 83 -9.42 -5.84 2.09
C ALA A 83 -10.09 -5.12 0.92
N GLN A 84 -9.77 -5.48 -0.31
CA GLN A 84 -10.28 -4.79 -1.50
C GLN A 84 -10.88 -5.76 -2.51
N LEU A 85 -11.91 -5.30 -3.22
CA LEU A 85 -12.40 -5.92 -4.44
C LEU A 85 -11.91 -5.14 -5.64
N TRP A 86 -11.59 -5.85 -6.71
CA TRP A 86 -10.94 -5.31 -7.89
C TRP A 86 -11.70 -5.64 -9.15
N VAL A 87 -11.75 -4.69 -10.07
CA VAL A 87 -12.11 -4.91 -11.47
C VAL A 87 -10.83 -4.87 -12.29
N ARG A 88 -10.62 -5.90 -13.10
CA ARG A 88 -9.43 -6.09 -13.94
C ARG A 88 -9.83 -6.20 -15.40
N LYS A 89 -9.00 -5.67 -16.29
CA LYS A 89 -9.13 -5.87 -17.73
C LYS A 89 -7.78 -6.14 -18.36
N GLN A 90 -7.76 -7.15 -19.22
CA GLN A 90 -6.59 -7.53 -20.01
C GLN A 90 -6.65 -6.86 -21.39
N PHE A 91 -5.51 -6.34 -21.84
CA PHE A 91 -5.29 -5.66 -23.11
C PHE A 91 -4.14 -6.34 -23.85
N LEU A 92 -3.92 -5.95 -25.12
CA LEU A 92 -2.77 -6.38 -25.92
C LEU A 92 -2.57 -7.90 -25.93
N ASN A 93 -3.63 -8.67 -26.22
CA ASN A 93 -3.59 -10.15 -26.15
C ASN A 93 -3.08 -10.67 -24.80
N ARG A 94 -3.53 -10.06 -23.69
CA ARG A 94 -3.18 -10.41 -22.30
C ARG A 94 -1.73 -10.07 -21.90
N GLN A 95 -1.08 -9.17 -22.63
CA GLN A 95 0.27 -8.67 -22.31
C GLN A 95 0.27 -7.48 -21.35
N LEU A 96 -0.88 -6.83 -21.18
CA LEU A 96 -1.08 -5.74 -20.24
C LEU A 96 -2.36 -6.00 -19.45
N SER A 97 -2.29 -5.93 -18.13
CA SER A 97 -3.43 -6.02 -17.23
C SER A 97 -3.56 -4.71 -16.48
N LEU A 98 -4.74 -4.07 -16.54
CA LEU A 98 -5.06 -2.91 -15.72
C LEU A 98 -6.12 -3.32 -14.70
N ALA A 99 -5.95 -2.95 -13.44
CA ALA A 99 -6.97 -3.16 -12.43
C ALA A 99 -7.13 -1.96 -11.50
N VAL A 100 -8.35 -1.78 -11.01
CA VAL A 100 -8.70 -0.77 -10.00
C VAL A 100 -9.45 -1.45 -8.87
N GLY A 101 -9.13 -1.07 -7.64
CA GLY A 101 -9.59 -1.72 -6.42
C GLY A 101 -10.12 -0.73 -5.40
N ALA A 102 -11.12 -1.16 -4.64
CA ALA A 102 -11.70 -0.37 -3.56
C ALA A 102 -12.10 -1.29 -2.39
N GLY A 103 -12.00 -0.77 -1.16
CA GLY A 103 -12.48 -1.52 -0.01
C GLY A 103 -12.20 -0.88 1.34
N PRO A 104 -12.66 -1.53 2.42
CA PRO A 104 -12.44 -1.07 3.78
C PRO A 104 -10.98 -1.17 4.20
N TYR A 105 -10.55 -0.20 4.99
CA TYR A 105 -9.24 -0.12 5.63
C TYR A 105 -9.40 0.08 7.13
N ARG A 106 -8.73 -0.74 7.93
CA ARG A 106 -8.72 -0.68 9.39
C ARG A 106 -7.35 -0.24 9.87
N TYR A 107 -7.28 0.85 10.61
CA TYR A 107 -6.02 1.37 11.13
C TYR A 107 -5.98 1.45 12.65
N PHE A 108 -4.75 1.44 13.15
CA PHE A 108 -4.39 1.58 14.56
C PHE A 108 -3.42 2.74 14.71
N ASP A 109 -3.70 3.65 15.64
CA ASP A 109 -2.84 4.78 16.01
C ASP A 109 -2.42 4.60 17.47
N THR A 110 -1.13 4.30 17.68
CA THR A 110 -0.54 4.17 19.01
C THR A 110 0.05 5.51 19.41
N ARG A 111 -0.63 6.26 20.27
CA ARG A 111 -0.10 7.50 20.86
C ARG A 111 0.39 7.27 22.28
N THR A 112 1.70 7.34 22.49
CA THR A 112 2.30 7.32 23.83
C THR A 112 2.35 8.74 24.41
N PHE A 113 1.49 9.04 25.38
CA PHE A 113 1.59 10.28 26.16
C PHE A 113 2.64 10.12 27.27
N GLN A 114 3.71 10.94 27.26
CA GLN A 114 4.82 10.87 28.22
C GLN A 114 4.50 11.30 29.67
N LEU A 115 3.24 11.60 30.03
CA LEU A 115 2.88 12.17 31.35
C LEU A 115 1.69 11.50 32.06
N SER A 116 1.14 10.41 31.53
CA SER A 116 0.09 9.64 32.20
C SER A 116 0.13 8.17 31.78
N THR A 117 -0.03 7.25 32.72
CA THR A 117 0.02 5.77 32.55
C THR A 117 -1.12 5.17 31.72
N SER A 118 -1.67 5.89 30.74
CA SER A 118 -2.79 5.46 29.91
C SER A 118 -2.41 5.53 28.43
N SER A 119 -2.17 4.36 27.83
CA SER A 119 -2.14 4.19 26.37
C SER A 119 -3.58 4.29 25.88
N SER A 120 -3.86 5.22 24.96
CA SER A 120 -5.16 5.30 24.30
C SER A 120 -4.99 4.79 22.88
N ASP A 121 -5.29 3.50 22.69
CA ASP A 121 -5.25 2.85 21.39
C ASP A 121 -6.43 3.38 20.55
N SER A 122 -6.14 4.33 19.65
CA SER A 122 -7.16 4.89 18.77
C SER A 122 -7.24 4.03 17.51
N HIS A 123 -8.33 3.30 17.36
CA HIS A 123 -8.54 2.42 16.23
C HIS A 123 -9.72 2.96 15.37
N GLY A 124 -9.53 3.16 14.07
CA GLY A 124 -10.59 3.61 13.15
C GLY A 124 -10.75 2.81 11.86
N TRP A 125 -11.82 3.12 11.14
CA TRP A 125 -12.12 2.59 9.80
C TRP A 125 -12.03 3.70 8.76
N GLY A 126 -11.58 3.36 7.56
CA GLY A 126 -11.56 4.21 6.38
C GLY A 126 -11.80 3.39 5.11
N GLY A 127 -11.65 4.04 3.97
CA GLY A 127 -11.66 3.40 2.66
C GLY A 127 -10.32 3.56 1.96
N VAL A 128 -9.96 2.59 1.13
CA VAL A 128 -8.78 2.64 0.26
C VAL A 128 -9.21 2.49 -1.20
N LEU A 129 -8.51 3.20 -2.08
CA LEU A 129 -8.60 3.08 -3.52
C LEU A 129 -7.21 2.77 -4.06
N SER A 130 -7.11 1.78 -4.94
CA SER A 130 -5.84 1.28 -5.47
C SER A 130 -5.93 1.04 -6.97
N GLY A 131 -4.78 1.05 -7.64
CA GLY A 131 -4.67 0.78 -9.07
C GLY A 131 -3.37 0.07 -9.39
N THR A 132 -3.42 -0.89 -10.33
CA THR A 132 -2.23 -1.63 -10.78
C THR A 132 -2.21 -1.78 -12.30
N ALA A 133 -1.00 -1.88 -12.84
CA ALA A 133 -0.71 -2.18 -14.23
C ALA A 133 0.42 -3.22 -14.27
N THR A 134 0.14 -4.42 -14.80
CA THR A 134 1.08 -5.55 -14.91
C THR A 134 1.21 -6.09 -16.31
#